data_AF-A0A7C4PLI7-F1
#
_entry.id   AF-A0A7C4PLI7-F1
#
_cell.length_a   1.000
_cell.length_b   1.000
_cell.length_c   1.000
_cell.angle_alpha   90.00
_cell.angle_beta   90.00
_cell.angle_gamma   90.00
#
_symmetry.space_group_name_H-M   'P 1'
#
loop_
_entity.id
_entity.type
_entity.pdbx_description
1 polymer ?
#
loop_
_entity_poly.entity_id
_entity_poly.type
_entity_poly.pdbx_seq_one_letter_code
_entity_poly.pdbx_strand_id
1 'polypeptide(L)'
;MPTSTTVILPSKTPVPVPCDAAAFVSDISIPDGTLLSANQRFTKTWRLKNIGTCTWTREYGVAFIDGNAMGAPAVVYLPVSVAPGETVDISLELTAPSTPGSYRGNWKLRNARGVIFGTGLTGEFPFYVDIRVAVPAGNDGSSYNFVYNVCQAEWSSGAGSLPCTGKEGDSRGFVLYQDKPRLENGNTENEPALLTQPQAITDGVIRGKYPAYTVKANDRFRVILGCEYNAQNCNVRFQLDYQVDNGPIQTLAYWDEKYEGGFTNVNLDLSPLVGKSVRFILTVLANGSPTGDRAQWLMPRILNVPPTATPTVTMTPTSTATTPAYP
;
A
#
# COMPACT_ATOMS: atom_id res chain seq x y z
N MET A 1 50.39 3.39 -47.07
CA MET A 1 49.03 3.11 -46.58
C MET A 1 49.13 2.12 -45.44
N PRO A 2 48.71 2.43 -44.20
CA PRO A 2 48.59 1.42 -43.17
C PRO A 2 47.34 0.57 -43.44
N THR A 3 47.53 -0.74 -43.47
CA THR A 3 46.47 -1.74 -43.65
C THR A 3 45.65 -1.81 -42.36
N SER A 4 44.36 -1.45 -42.44
CA SER A 4 43.45 -1.62 -41.29
C SER A 4 43.14 -3.10 -41.11
N THR A 5 43.65 -3.68 -40.03
CA THR A 5 43.31 -5.04 -39.60
C THR A 5 41.90 -5.02 -39.00
N THR A 6 40.97 -5.74 -39.63
CA THR A 6 39.60 -5.90 -39.11
C THR A 6 39.65 -6.84 -37.91
N VAL A 7 39.33 -6.33 -36.72
CA VAL A 7 39.20 -7.14 -35.51
C VAL A 7 37.86 -7.89 -35.56
N ILE A 8 37.91 -9.20 -35.80
CA ILE A 8 36.73 -10.07 -35.70
C ILE A 8 36.46 -10.30 -34.21
N LEU A 9 35.44 -9.65 -33.66
CA LEU A 9 34.96 -9.95 -32.31
C LEU A 9 34.38 -11.37 -32.29
N PRO A 10 34.67 -12.18 -31.24
CA PRO A 10 34.07 -13.50 -31.11
C PRO A 10 32.54 -13.37 -31.08
N SER A 11 31.87 -14.05 -32.02
CA SER A 11 30.42 -14.18 -32.02
C SER A 11 29.99 -14.91 -30.75
N LYS A 12 29.10 -14.31 -29.96
CA LYS A 12 28.51 -14.97 -28.79
C LYS A 12 27.91 -16.31 -29.23
N THR A 13 28.36 -17.41 -28.64
CA THR A 13 27.77 -18.73 -28.85
C THR A 13 26.28 -18.66 -28.51
N PRO A 14 25.37 -19.11 -29.40
CA PRO A 14 23.95 -19.12 -29.09
C PRO A 14 23.71 -19.97 -27.84
N VAL A 15 23.09 -19.37 -26.83
CA VAL A 15 22.69 -20.07 -25.60
C VAL A 15 21.62 -21.10 -25.99
N PRO A 16 21.82 -22.40 -25.74
CA PRO A 16 20.81 -23.41 -26.04
C PRO A 16 19.49 -23.09 -25.32
N VAL A 17 18.39 -23.07 -26.07
CA VAL A 17 17.04 -22.86 -25.49
C VAL A 17 16.57 -24.17 -24.88
N PRO A 18 16.25 -24.22 -23.57
CA PRO A 18 15.75 -25.44 -22.94
C PRO A 18 14.39 -25.88 -23.50
N CYS A 19 14.07 -27.15 -23.29
CA CYS A 19 12.73 -27.71 -23.54
C CYS A 19 11.66 -26.94 -22.76
N ASP A 20 11.83 -26.86 -21.43
CA ASP A 20 10.92 -26.14 -20.53
C ASP A 20 11.53 -24.79 -20.14
N ALA A 21 10.97 -23.69 -20.64
CA ALA A 21 11.37 -22.35 -20.26
C ALA A 21 10.19 -21.38 -20.37
N ALA A 22 10.01 -20.53 -19.36
CA ALA A 22 8.88 -19.60 -19.28
C ALA A 22 9.34 -18.14 -19.18
N ALA A 23 8.55 -17.22 -19.72
CA ALA A 23 8.67 -15.80 -19.41
C ALA A 23 7.41 -15.33 -18.69
N PHE A 24 7.60 -14.55 -17.63
CA PHE A 24 6.52 -13.77 -17.04
C PHE A 24 6.17 -12.62 -17.97
N VAL A 25 4.88 -12.44 -18.27
CA VAL A 25 4.38 -11.34 -19.10
C VAL A 25 3.78 -10.24 -18.24
N SER A 26 2.80 -10.58 -17.40
CA SER A 26 2.12 -9.61 -16.52
C SER A 26 1.24 -10.28 -15.48
N ASP A 27 0.95 -9.56 -14.41
CA ASP A 27 -0.22 -9.80 -13.58
C ASP A 27 -1.47 -9.36 -14.34
N ILE A 28 -2.42 -10.29 -14.52
CA ILE A 28 -3.73 -9.99 -15.13
C ILE A 28 -4.73 -9.55 -14.06
N SER A 29 -4.67 -10.15 -12.87
CA SER A 29 -5.44 -9.73 -11.71
C SER A 29 -4.56 -9.62 -10.47
N ILE A 30 -5.04 -8.85 -9.48
CA ILE A 30 -4.38 -8.63 -8.19
C ILE A 30 -2.94 -8.16 -8.38
N PRO A 31 -2.72 -6.89 -8.77
CA PRO A 31 -1.38 -6.31 -8.82
C PRO A 31 -0.65 -6.46 -7.49
N ASP A 32 0.67 -6.45 -7.52
CA ASP A 32 1.48 -6.55 -6.32
C ASP A 32 1.13 -5.47 -5.29
N GLY A 33 1.03 -5.87 -4.03
CA GLY A 33 0.66 -5.00 -2.92
C GLY A 33 -0.83 -4.72 -2.80
N THR A 34 -1.70 -5.39 -3.56
CA THR A 34 -3.16 -5.26 -3.45
C THR A 34 -3.60 -5.45 -2.00
N LEU A 35 -4.36 -4.48 -1.47
CA LEU A 35 -4.94 -4.55 -0.13
C LEU A 35 -6.26 -5.34 -0.17
N LEU A 36 -6.33 -6.40 0.63
CA LEU A 36 -7.48 -7.28 0.77
C LEU A 36 -7.98 -7.29 2.21
N SER A 37 -9.27 -7.57 2.40
CA SER A 37 -9.83 -7.82 3.72
C SER A 37 -9.36 -9.18 4.25
N ALA A 38 -9.28 -9.31 5.58
CA ALA A 38 -9.00 -10.58 6.22
C ALA A 38 -10.01 -11.65 5.76
N ASN A 39 -9.51 -12.85 5.43
CA ASN A 39 -10.29 -13.98 4.90
C ASN A 39 -11.00 -13.73 3.55
N GLN A 40 -10.69 -12.63 2.85
CA GLN A 40 -11.25 -12.36 1.53
C GLN A 40 -10.79 -13.42 0.52
N ARG A 41 -11.75 -14.04 -0.17
CA ARG A 41 -11.45 -14.88 -1.34
C ARG A 41 -11.14 -14.00 -2.55
N PHE A 42 -10.15 -14.39 -3.33
CA PHE A 42 -9.74 -13.67 -4.53
C PHE A 42 -9.14 -14.61 -5.57
N THR A 43 -9.15 -14.19 -6.84
CA THR A 43 -8.55 -14.95 -7.94
C THR A 43 -7.32 -14.23 -8.46
N LYS A 44 -6.15 -14.86 -8.32
CA LYS A 44 -4.88 -14.37 -8.90
C LYS A 44 -4.70 -14.99 -10.28
N THR A 45 -4.44 -14.15 -11.28
CA THR A 45 -4.18 -14.58 -12.67
C THR A 45 -2.87 -14.01 -13.16
N TRP A 46 -1.98 -14.88 -13.62
CA TRP A 46 -0.74 -14.49 -14.28
C TRP A 46 -0.81 -14.81 -15.76
N ARG A 47 -0.22 -13.96 -16.60
CA ARG A 47 0.08 -14.28 -18.00
C ARG A 47 1.52 -14.74 -18.12
N LEU A 48 1.72 -15.96 -18.60
CA LEU A 48 3.03 -16.54 -18.88
C LEU A 48 3.17 -16.82 -20.37
N LYS A 49 4.41 -16.81 -20.86
CA LYS A 49 4.76 -17.18 -22.24
C LYS A 49 5.66 -18.41 -22.24
N ASN A 50 5.36 -19.37 -23.10
CA ASN A 50 6.28 -20.46 -23.38
C ASN A 50 7.43 -19.95 -24.26
N ILE A 51 8.64 -19.89 -23.70
CA ILE A 51 9.87 -19.49 -24.41
C ILE A 51 10.83 -20.67 -24.59
N GLY A 52 10.37 -21.89 -24.28
CA GLY A 52 11.11 -23.12 -24.47
C GLY A 52 10.91 -23.71 -25.87
N THR A 53 11.39 -24.93 -26.05
CA THR A 53 11.23 -25.69 -27.30
C THR A 53 10.14 -26.77 -27.24
N CYS A 54 9.64 -27.09 -26.04
CA CYS A 54 8.60 -28.10 -25.84
C CYS A 54 7.22 -27.48 -25.66
N THR A 55 6.18 -28.14 -26.16
CA THR A 55 4.79 -27.75 -25.88
C THR A 55 4.44 -28.12 -24.44
N TRP A 56 3.94 -27.16 -23.67
CA TRP A 56 3.38 -27.44 -22.35
C TRP A 56 2.01 -28.08 -22.54
N THR A 57 1.86 -29.35 -22.16
CA THR A 57 0.57 -30.04 -22.22
C THR A 57 -0.30 -29.70 -21.01
N ARG A 58 -1.54 -30.18 -20.95
CA ARG A 58 -2.40 -30.04 -19.76
C ARG A 58 -1.89 -30.80 -18.53
N GLU A 59 -0.86 -31.64 -18.67
CA GLU A 59 -0.20 -32.31 -17.54
C GLU A 59 0.83 -31.40 -16.85
N TYR A 60 1.17 -30.26 -17.48
CA TYR A 60 1.91 -29.20 -16.82
C TYR A 60 0.99 -28.50 -15.81
N GLY A 61 1.58 -27.91 -14.78
CA GLY A 61 0.83 -27.14 -13.80
C GLY A 61 1.69 -26.13 -13.08
N VAL A 62 1.05 -25.38 -12.19
CA VAL A 62 1.66 -24.41 -11.29
C VAL A 62 1.76 -25.02 -9.91
N ALA A 63 2.95 -25.00 -9.31
CA ALA A 63 3.25 -25.58 -8.01
C ALA A 63 3.72 -24.50 -7.04
N PHE A 64 3.19 -24.55 -5.82
CA PHE A 64 3.63 -23.68 -4.72
C PHE A 64 5.03 -24.08 -4.26
N ILE A 65 5.91 -23.10 -4.05
CA ILE A 65 7.32 -23.32 -3.69
C ILE A 65 7.59 -22.89 -2.25
N ASP A 66 7.30 -21.63 -1.90
CA ASP A 66 7.52 -21.07 -0.58
C ASP A 66 6.67 -19.80 -0.34
N GLY A 67 6.74 -19.29 0.89
CA GLY A 67 5.96 -18.14 1.35
C GLY A 67 4.62 -18.54 1.95
N ASN A 68 3.55 -17.82 1.61
CA ASN A 68 2.19 -18.08 2.04
C ASN A 68 1.37 -18.67 0.89
N ALA A 69 0.90 -19.91 1.05
CA ALA A 69 0.12 -20.59 0.02
C ALA A 69 -1.30 -20.02 -0.14
N MET A 70 -1.81 -19.26 0.83
CA MET A 70 -3.15 -18.64 0.79
C MET A 70 -4.28 -19.63 0.46
N GLY A 71 -4.15 -20.87 0.92
CA GLY A 71 -5.10 -21.95 0.65
C GLY A 71 -4.99 -22.57 -0.75
N ALA A 72 -3.97 -22.24 -1.54
CA ALA A 72 -3.75 -22.83 -2.86
C ALA A 72 -3.58 -24.36 -2.77
N PRO A 73 -4.11 -25.12 -3.75
CA PRO A 73 -3.73 -26.51 -3.95
C PRO A 73 -2.22 -26.66 -4.20
N ALA A 74 -1.68 -27.84 -3.91
CA ALA A 74 -0.26 -28.13 -4.13
C ALA A 74 0.15 -27.98 -5.62
N VAL A 75 -0.74 -28.36 -6.53
CA VAL A 75 -0.56 -28.18 -7.98
C VAL A 75 -1.89 -27.78 -8.62
N VAL A 76 -1.85 -26.81 -9.53
CA VAL A 76 -2.97 -26.44 -10.41
C VAL A 76 -2.56 -26.67 -11.86
N TYR A 77 -3.20 -27.61 -12.54
CA TYR A 77 -2.88 -27.97 -13.93
C TYR A 77 -3.29 -26.89 -14.94
N LEU A 78 -2.57 -26.81 -16.06
CA LEU A 78 -2.86 -25.83 -17.11
C LEU A 78 -4.23 -26.09 -17.75
N PRO A 79 -5.02 -25.04 -18.06
CA PRO A 79 -6.33 -25.20 -18.68
C PRO A 79 -6.24 -25.63 -20.15
N VAL A 80 -5.11 -25.32 -20.80
CA VAL A 80 -4.86 -25.57 -22.23
C VAL A 80 -3.41 -25.99 -22.45
N SER A 81 -3.13 -26.59 -23.61
CA SER A 81 -1.74 -26.79 -24.05
C SER A 81 -1.18 -25.50 -24.66
N VAL A 82 0.11 -25.24 -24.47
CA VAL A 82 0.77 -23.98 -24.83
C VAL A 82 2.00 -24.29 -25.67
N ALA A 83 1.92 -24.02 -26.97
CA ALA A 83 3.03 -24.23 -27.90
C ALA A 83 4.19 -23.25 -27.63
N PRO A 84 5.43 -23.56 -28.05
CA PRO A 84 6.53 -22.60 -28.05
C PRO A 84 6.12 -21.27 -28.71
N GLY A 85 6.38 -20.16 -28.02
CA GLY A 85 6.02 -18.82 -28.46
C GLY A 85 4.63 -18.33 -28.04
N GLU A 86 3.74 -19.21 -27.55
CA GLU A 86 2.38 -18.86 -27.14
C GLU A 86 2.29 -18.39 -25.68
N THR A 87 1.20 -17.69 -25.34
CA THR A 87 0.91 -17.27 -23.95
C THR A 87 -0.27 -18.01 -23.34
N VAL A 88 -0.30 -18.08 -22.02
CA VAL A 88 -1.39 -18.66 -21.24
C VAL A 88 -1.67 -17.81 -20.00
N ASP A 89 -2.95 -17.66 -19.70
CA ASP A 89 -3.42 -17.09 -18.43
C ASP A 89 -3.71 -18.23 -17.46
N ILE A 90 -3.07 -18.19 -16.29
CA ILE A 90 -3.22 -19.22 -15.27
C ILE A 90 -3.81 -18.58 -14.02
N SER A 91 -4.96 -19.08 -13.58
CA SER A 91 -5.73 -18.54 -12.46
C SER A 91 -5.73 -19.48 -11.26
N LEU A 92 -5.51 -18.92 -10.06
CA LEU A 92 -5.63 -19.61 -8.78
C LEU A 92 -6.68 -18.91 -7.92
N GLU A 93 -7.57 -19.70 -7.31
CA GLU A 93 -8.46 -19.23 -6.24
C GLU A 93 -7.73 -19.29 -4.91
N LEU A 94 -7.62 -18.14 -4.24
CA LEU A 94 -6.85 -17.95 -3.01
C LEU A 94 -7.73 -17.30 -1.94
N THR A 95 -7.32 -17.43 -0.68
CA THR A 95 -7.93 -16.76 0.47
C THR A 95 -6.88 -15.96 1.22
N ALA A 96 -7.12 -14.66 1.34
CA ALA A 96 -6.26 -13.76 2.10
C ALA A 96 -6.19 -14.21 3.57
N PRO A 97 -5.02 -14.21 4.22
CA PRO A 97 -4.89 -14.60 5.62
C PRO A 97 -5.81 -13.81 6.55
N SER A 98 -6.13 -14.38 7.72
CA SER A 98 -6.97 -13.74 8.74
C SER A 98 -6.25 -12.61 9.49
N THR A 99 -4.92 -12.69 9.54
CA THR A 99 -4.09 -11.74 10.27
C THR A 99 -3.67 -10.59 9.35
N PRO A 100 -3.69 -9.34 9.83
CA PRO A 100 -3.20 -8.21 9.07
C PRO A 100 -1.70 -8.32 8.78
N GLY A 101 -1.26 -7.80 7.63
CA GLY A 101 0.14 -7.73 7.25
C GLY A 101 0.44 -8.01 5.79
N SER A 102 1.72 -8.12 5.49
CA SER A 102 2.26 -8.38 4.16
C SER A 102 2.39 -9.88 3.89
N TYR A 103 1.84 -10.36 2.77
CA TYR A 103 1.89 -11.77 2.41
C TYR A 103 2.31 -11.98 0.98
N ARG A 104 3.31 -12.84 0.80
CA ARG A 104 3.78 -13.28 -0.50
C ARG A 104 3.76 -14.79 -0.61
N GLY A 105 3.27 -15.32 -1.72
CA GLY A 105 3.44 -16.71 -2.13
C GLY A 105 4.24 -16.78 -3.42
N ASN A 106 5.12 -17.75 -3.54
CA ASN A 106 5.95 -17.94 -4.74
C ASN A 106 5.60 -19.28 -5.41
N TRP A 107 5.43 -19.25 -6.73
CA TRP A 107 5.09 -20.40 -7.56
C TRP A 107 6.08 -20.58 -8.71
N LYS A 108 6.19 -21.83 -9.16
CA LYS A 108 6.90 -22.23 -10.37
C LYS A 108 6.01 -23.17 -11.19
N LEU A 109 6.33 -23.33 -12.46
CA LEU A 109 5.73 -24.37 -13.28
C LEU A 109 6.30 -25.75 -12.91
N ARG A 110 5.50 -26.78 -13.16
CA ARG A 110 5.83 -28.20 -13.00
C ARG A 110 5.48 -28.88 -14.32
N ASN A 111 6.42 -29.59 -14.93
CA ASN A 111 6.14 -30.36 -16.15
C ASN A 111 5.45 -31.70 -15.85
N ALA A 112 5.07 -32.44 -16.89
CA ALA A 112 4.41 -33.75 -16.79
C ALA A 112 5.18 -34.78 -15.92
N ARG A 113 6.52 -34.71 -15.92
CA ARG A 113 7.41 -35.59 -15.13
C ARG A 113 7.60 -35.12 -13.69
N GLY A 114 7.03 -33.98 -13.34
CA GLY A 114 7.16 -33.37 -12.02
C GLY A 114 8.40 -32.53 -11.79
N VAL A 115 9.15 -32.21 -12.84
CA VAL A 115 10.29 -31.29 -12.75
C VAL A 115 9.76 -29.86 -12.60
N ILE A 116 10.30 -29.15 -11.62
CA ILE A 116 9.95 -27.76 -11.32
C ILE A 116 10.85 -26.81 -12.11
N PHE A 117 10.25 -25.82 -12.76
CA PHE A 117 10.97 -24.75 -13.46
C PHE A 117 10.21 -23.42 -13.33
N GLY A 118 10.95 -22.36 -13.09
CA GLY A 118 10.45 -20.99 -13.04
C GLY A 118 10.58 -20.28 -14.38
N THR A 119 10.74 -18.97 -14.30
CA THR A 119 10.90 -18.08 -15.44
C THR A 119 12.37 -17.84 -15.79
N GLY A 120 12.61 -17.39 -17.02
CA GLY A 120 13.94 -17.27 -17.62
C GLY A 120 14.42 -18.57 -18.24
N LEU A 121 15.53 -18.49 -19.01
CA LEU A 121 16.14 -19.66 -19.64
C LEU A 121 16.78 -20.63 -18.64
N THR A 122 17.04 -20.21 -17.40
CA THR A 122 17.54 -21.11 -16.34
C THR A 122 16.41 -21.73 -15.52
N GLY A 123 15.17 -21.22 -15.65
CA GLY A 123 14.04 -21.66 -14.83
C GLY A 123 14.20 -21.34 -13.33
N GLU A 124 15.04 -20.38 -12.97
CA GLU A 124 15.35 -20.10 -11.56
C GLU A 124 14.31 -19.24 -10.86
N PHE A 125 13.71 -18.27 -11.56
CA PHE A 125 12.93 -17.22 -10.91
C PHE A 125 11.45 -17.60 -10.76
N PRO A 126 10.89 -17.60 -9.54
CA PRO A 126 9.46 -17.81 -9.35
C PRO A 126 8.64 -16.61 -9.87
N PHE A 127 7.38 -16.84 -10.17
CA PHE A 127 6.35 -15.80 -10.23
C PHE A 127 5.51 -15.87 -8.95
N TYR A 128 4.83 -14.79 -8.59
CA TYR A 128 4.34 -14.65 -7.21
C TYR A 128 3.02 -13.90 -7.10
N VAL A 129 2.38 -14.04 -5.94
CA VAL A 129 1.32 -13.16 -5.48
C VAL A 129 1.87 -12.38 -4.30
N ASP A 130 1.68 -11.06 -4.29
CA ASP A 130 2.00 -10.19 -3.15
C ASP A 130 0.75 -9.38 -2.80
N ILE A 131 0.23 -9.59 -1.60
CA ILE A 131 -0.94 -8.88 -1.07
C ILE A 131 -0.63 -8.26 0.28
N ARG A 132 -1.50 -7.35 0.69
CA ARG A 132 -1.60 -6.81 2.04
C ARG A 132 -2.95 -7.21 2.60
N VAL A 133 -3.01 -7.62 3.86
CA VAL A 133 -4.28 -7.83 4.58
C VAL A 133 -4.50 -6.63 5.50
N ALA A 134 -5.62 -5.93 5.31
CA ALA A 134 -6.01 -4.80 6.13
C ALA A 134 -6.34 -5.23 7.58
N VAL A 135 -6.08 -4.36 8.56
CA VAL A 135 -6.65 -4.52 9.89
C VAL A 135 -8.16 -4.27 9.79
N PRO A 136 -9.01 -5.18 10.31
CA PRO A 136 -10.45 -4.91 10.40
C PRO A 136 -10.69 -3.59 11.13
N ALA A 137 -11.54 -2.71 10.56
CA ALA A 137 -11.85 -1.42 11.16
C ALA A 137 -12.25 -1.59 12.64
N GLY A 138 -11.61 -0.83 13.54
CA GLY A 138 -11.87 -0.86 14.98
C GLY A 138 -10.93 -1.74 15.82
N ASN A 139 -10.15 -2.65 15.21
CA ASN A 139 -9.23 -3.52 15.96
C ASN A 139 -7.87 -2.88 16.27
N ASP A 140 -7.57 -1.71 15.72
CA ASP A 140 -6.40 -0.88 16.07
C ASP A 140 -6.73 0.23 17.09
N GLY A 141 -7.93 0.19 17.67
CA GLY A 141 -8.45 1.22 18.58
C GLY A 141 -8.88 2.51 17.88
N SER A 142 -8.85 2.57 16.55
CA SER A 142 -9.35 3.72 15.79
C SER A 142 -10.84 3.61 15.48
N SER A 143 -11.52 4.76 15.46
CA SER A 143 -12.87 4.86 14.89
C SER A 143 -12.84 4.73 13.37
N TYR A 144 -11.74 5.18 12.74
CA TYR A 144 -11.49 5.07 11.31
C TYR A 144 -9.99 5.14 11.03
N ASN A 145 -9.46 4.26 10.18
CA ASN A 145 -8.06 4.27 9.77
C ASN A 145 -7.95 4.44 8.25
N PHE A 146 -7.30 5.52 7.80
CA PHE A 146 -7.22 5.87 6.39
C PHE A 146 -6.25 4.97 5.61
N VAL A 147 -5.26 4.39 6.29
CA VAL A 147 -4.30 3.45 5.68
C VAL A 147 -5.00 2.14 5.30
N TYR A 148 -5.77 1.58 6.24
CA TYR A 148 -6.48 0.31 6.01
C TYR A 148 -7.70 0.45 5.08
N ASN A 149 -8.17 1.67 4.86
CA ASN A 149 -9.27 1.98 3.93
C ASN A 149 -8.78 2.68 2.65
N VAL A 150 -7.48 2.62 2.33
CA VAL A 150 -6.89 3.33 1.19
C VAL A 150 -7.60 3.06 -0.14
N CYS A 151 -8.03 1.82 -0.40
CA CYS A 151 -8.75 1.48 -1.63
C CYS A 151 -10.26 1.69 -1.59
N GLN A 152 -10.80 2.18 -0.47
CA GLN A 152 -12.15 2.74 -0.43
C GLN A 152 -12.18 4.22 -0.82
N ALA A 153 -11.01 4.88 -0.86
CA ALA A 153 -10.92 6.26 -1.29
C ALA A 153 -10.98 6.37 -2.83
N GLU A 154 -11.66 7.41 -3.29
CA GLU A 154 -11.60 7.88 -4.68
C GLU A 154 -10.32 8.69 -4.85
N TRP A 155 -9.29 8.08 -5.46
CA TRP A 155 -8.01 8.75 -5.73
C TRP A 155 -8.06 9.54 -7.04
N SER A 156 -7.54 10.76 -6.99
CA SER A 156 -7.46 11.64 -8.15
C SER A 156 -6.29 12.63 -8.06
N SER A 157 -5.92 13.18 -9.21
CA SER A 157 -4.99 14.31 -9.34
C SER A 157 -5.51 15.31 -10.37
N GLY A 158 -4.70 16.33 -10.69
CA GLY A 158 -4.98 17.20 -11.84
C GLY A 158 -5.04 16.46 -13.18
N ALA A 159 -4.51 15.24 -13.26
CA ALA A 159 -4.57 14.38 -14.45
C ALA A 159 -5.80 13.45 -14.48
N GLY A 160 -6.73 13.54 -13.52
CA GLY A 160 -7.93 12.72 -13.44
C GLY A 160 -7.87 11.62 -12.38
N SER A 161 -8.70 10.59 -12.55
CA SER A 161 -8.79 9.47 -11.59
C SER A 161 -7.53 8.60 -11.59
N LEU A 162 -7.16 8.13 -10.40
CA LEU A 162 -5.99 7.28 -10.16
C LEU A 162 -6.42 5.92 -9.59
N PRO A 163 -5.69 4.83 -9.90
CA PRO A 163 -5.97 3.51 -9.34
C PRO A 163 -5.55 3.42 -7.86
N CYS A 164 -6.16 2.47 -7.13
CA CYS A 164 -5.66 1.99 -5.85
C CYS A 164 -5.24 0.52 -5.94
N THR A 165 -4.07 0.12 -5.48
CA THR A 165 -2.89 0.97 -5.18
C THR A 165 -2.34 1.59 -6.47
N GLY A 166 -1.69 2.74 -6.36
CA GLY A 166 -1.03 3.37 -7.49
C GLY A 166 0.21 2.59 -7.95
N LYS A 167 0.84 3.05 -9.03
CA LYS A 167 2.13 2.53 -9.48
C LYS A 167 3.22 3.52 -9.11
N GLU A 168 4.26 3.03 -8.43
CA GLU A 168 5.48 3.80 -8.14
C GLU A 168 6.03 4.44 -9.43
N GLY A 169 6.26 5.76 -9.38
CA GLY A 169 6.71 6.56 -10.52
C GLY A 169 5.64 6.94 -11.57
N ASP A 170 4.34 6.69 -11.36
CA ASP A 170 3.29 7.22 -12.24
C ASP A 170 3.30 8.76 -12.20
N SER A 171 3.55 9.41 -13.34
CA SER A 171 3.65 10.87 -13.44
C SER A 171 2.32 11.58 -13.19
N ARG A 172 1.19 10.87 -13.23
CA ARG A 172 -0.12 11.41 -12.84
C ARG A 172 -0.27 11.51 -11.32
N GLY A 173 0.65 10.95 -10.54
CA GLY A 173 0.57 10.82 -9.09
C GLY A 173 0.16 9.41 -8.67
N PHE A 174 0.45 9.05 -7.43
CA PHE A 174 0.14 7.73 -6.90
C PHE A 174 0.01 7.72 -5.38
N VAL A 175 -0.64 6.67 -4.87
CA VAL A 175 -0.65 6.30 -3.45
C VAL A 175 -0.13 4.87 -3.29
N LEU A 176 0.70 4.63 -2.28
CA LEU A 176 1.23 3.33 -1.93
C LEU A 176 1.04 3.08 -0.42
N TYR A 177 0.75 1.84 -0.07
CA TYR A 177 0.76 1.38 1.32
C TYR A 177 2.20 1.08 1.75
N GLN A 178 2.58 1.53 2.95
CA GLN A 178 3.87 1.22 3.55
C GLN A 178 3.67 0.52 4.89
N ASP A 179 4.13 -0.72 4.99
CA ASP A 179 3.94 -1.54 6.21
C ASP A 179 4.86 -1.11 7.34
N LYS A 180 6.11 -0.77 6.98
CA LYS A 180 7.18 -0.33 7.86
C LYS A 180 7.83 0.90 7.25
N PRO A 181 7.13 2.03 7.26
CA PRO A 181 7.64 3.25 6.63
C PRO A 181 8.90 3.70 7.35
N ARG A 182 9.83 4.23 6.57
CA ARG A 182 11.04 4.87 7.09
C ARG A 182 10.85 6.38 7.03
N LEU A 183 10.87 7.02 8.20
CA LEU A 183 10.70 8.46 8.34
C LEU A 183 11.97 9.22 7.94
N GLU A 184 11.85 10.54 7.77
CA GLU A 184 12.95 11.44 7.38
C GLU A 184 14.22 11.29 8.22
N ASN A 185 14.07 11.09 9.53
CA ASN A 185 15.19 10.92 10.46
C ASN A 185 15.88 9.54 10.33
N GLY A 186 15.38 8.67 9.45
CA GLY A 186 15.90 7.33 9.19
C GLY A 186 15.36 6.24 10.10
N ASN A 187 14.48 6.56 11.05
CA ASN A 187 13.81 5.56 11.87
C ASN A 187 12.82 4.75 11.03
N THR A 188 12.71 3.46 11.34
CA THR A 188 11.69 2.58 10.75
C THR A 188 10.59 2.39 11.77
N GLU A 189 9.36 2.74 11.37
CA GLU A 189 8.18 2.61 12.22
C GLU A 189 7.55 1.23 12.04
N ASN A 190 6.80 0.81 13.06
CA ASN A 190 6.06 -0.45 13.06
C ASN A 190 4.55 -0.24 12.78
N GLU A 191 4.10 1.01 12.69
CA GLU A 191 2.76 1.35 12.19
C GLU A 191 2.81 1.73 10.71
N PRO A 192 1.73 1.44 9.95
CA PRO A 192 1.77 1.63 8.52
C PRO A 192 1.50 3.10 8.12
N ALA A 193 1.98 3.47 6.95
CA ALA A 193 1.76 4.78 6.33
C ALA A 193 1.12 4.67 4.95
N LEU A 194 0.56 5.80 4.50
CA LEU A 194 0.33 6.05 3.09
C LEU A 194 1.48 6.91 2.57
N LEU A 195 2.14 6.43 1.53
CA LEU A 195 3.01 7.25 0.73
C LEU A 195 2.21 7.79 -0.45
N THR A 196 2.17 9.11 -0.60
CA THR A 196 1.54 9.79 -1.71
C THR A 196 2.55 10.62 -2.47
N GLN A 197 2.47 10.57 -3.80
CA GLN A 197 3.18 11.49 -4.67
C GLN A 197 2.14 12.29 -5.46
N PRO A 198 2.14 13.64 -5.39
CA PRO A 198 1.33 14.48 -6.24
C PRO A 198 1.59 14.22 -7.73
N GLN A 199 0.71 14.71 -8.60
CA GLN A 199 1.02 14.76 -10.03
C GLN A 199 2.40 15.39 -10.25
N ALA A 200 3.22 14.78 -11.10
CA ALA A 200 4.61 15.17 -11.34
C ALA A 200 4.71 16.42 -12.24
N ILE A 201 4.09 17.52 -11.80
CA ILE A 201 4.14 18.86 -12.39
C ILE A 201 4.36 19.89 -11.27
N THR A 202 4.79 21.10 -11.64
CA THR A 202 4.87 22.20 -10.68
C THR A 202 3.51 22.45 -10.03
N ASP A 203 3.48 22.50 -8.70
CA ASP A 203 2.25 22.67 -7.89
C ASP A 203 1.18 21.59 -8.16
N GLY A 204 1.63 20.39 -8.54
CA GLY A 204 0.78 19.23 -8.72
C GLY A 204 0.04 18.83 -7.45
N VAL A 205 -1.06 18.08 -7.60
CA VAL A 205 -1.92 17.68 -6.48
C VAL A 205 -2.26 16.21 -6.56
N ILE A 206 -2.45 15.58 -5.39
CA ILE A 206 -3.13 14.29 -5.23
C ILE A 206 -4.17 14.40 -4.12
N ARG A 207 -5.33 13.77 -4.31
CA ARG A 207 -6.44 13.72 -3.37
C ARG A 207 -6.94 12.29 -3.21
N GLY A 208 -7.06 11.83 -1.97
CA GLY A 208 -7.77 10.60 -1.61
C GLY A 208 -9.06 10.95 -0.88
N LYS A 209 -10.20 10.85 -1.57
CA LYS A 209 -11.52 11.17 -0.98
C LYS A 209 -12.20 9.91 -0.44
N TYR A 210 -12.28 9.80 0.88
CA TYR A 210 -12.78 8.61 1.55
C TYR A 210 -14.32 8.54 1.59
N PRO A 211 -14.90 7.36 1.87
CA PRO A 211 -16.32 7.22 2.16
C PRO A 211 -16.76 8.11 3.32
N ALA A 212 -18.07 8.34 3.41
CA ALA A 212 -18.62 9.17 4.46
C ALA A 212 -18.45 8.54 5.84
N TYR A 213 -18.02 9.34 6.81
CA TYR A 213 -17.88 9.01 8.21
C TYR A 213 -18.74 9.97 9.04
N THR A 214 -19.55 9.45 9.95
CA THR A 214 -20.33 10.28 10.88
C THR A 214 -19.47 10.66 12.08
N VAL A 215 -19.14 11.94 12.21
CA VAL A 215 -18.25 12.43 13.27
C VAL A 215 -18.94 12.36 14.62
N LYS A 216 -18.27 11.76 15.61
CA LYS A 216 -18.75 11.61 16.99
C LYS A 216 -18.10 12.66 17.89
N ALA A 217 -18.75 12.95 19.01
CA ALA A 217 -18.14 13.78 20.05
C ALA A 217 -16.80 13.16 20.48
N ASN A 218 -15.78 14.02 20.68
CA ASN A 218 -14.41 13.65 21.03
C ASN A 218 -13.61 12.92 19.94
N ASP A 219 -14.10 12.88 18.70
CA ASP A 219 -13.29 12.41 17.59
C ASP A 219 -12.13 13.38 17.32
N ARG A 220 -10.94 12.81 17.13
CA ARG A 220 -9.71 13.52 16.85
C ARG A 220 -9.05 12.90 15.63
N PHE A 221 -8.68 13.73 14.65
CA PHE A 221 -7.82 13.28 13.55
C PHE A 221 -6.37 13.29 14.02
N ARG A 222 -5.70 12.15 13.94
CA ARG A 222 -4.29 11.98 14.32
C ARG A 222 -3.51 11.41 13.16
N VAL A 223 -2.34 11.98 12.93
CA VAL A 223 -1.40 11.54 11.89
C VAL A 223 -0.01 12.07 12.22
N ILE A 224 1.03 11.40 11.75
CA ILE A 224 2.38 11.95 11.66
C ILE A 224 2.66 12.23 10.18
N LEU A 225 3.05 13.46 9.86
CA LEU A 225 3.33 13.92 8.50
C LEU A 225 4.84 14.06 8.33
N GLY A 226 5.35 13.66 7.18
CA GLY A 226 6.76 13.78 6.85
C GLY A 226 6.99 13.42 5.39
N CYS A 227 8.20 13.63 4.89
CA CYS A 227 8.68 13.07 3.65
C CYS A 227 9.27 11.67 3.88
N GLU A 228 9.26 10.83 2.85
CA GLU A 228 9.94 9.54 2.91
C GLU A 228 11.44 9.71 3.10
N TYR A 229 12.05 8.82 3.88
CA TYR A 229 13.49 8.73 4.02
C TYR A 229 14.22 8.82 2.66
N ASN A 230 15.27 9.65 2.59
CA ASN A 230 16.03 10.01 1.38
C ASN A 230 15.28 10.80 0.29
N ALA A 231 14.06 11.26 0.51
CA ALA A 231 13.36 12.18 -0.39
C ALA A 231 13.87 13.62 -0.26
N GLN A 232 15.18 13.86 -0.46
CA GLN A 232 15.89 15.11 -0.11
C GLN A 232 15.36 16.40 -0.77
N ASN A 233 14.59 16.28 -1.84
CA ASN A 233 14.00 17.41 -2.55
C ASN A 233 12.51 17.62 -2.24
N CYS A 234 11.93 16.78 -1.38
CA CYS A 234 10.53 16.86 -0.98
C CYS A 234 10.21 18.23 -0.37
N ASN A 235 9.18 18.87 -0.91
CA ASN A 235 8.63 20.12 -0.40
C ASN A 235 7.15 20.16 -0.75
N VAL A 236 6.30 19.86 0.24
CA VAL A 236 4.87 19.63 0.02
C VAL A 236 4.01 20.36 1.04
N ARG A 237 2.74 20.55 0.69
CA ARG A 237 1.68 20.93 1.63
C ARG A 237 0.71 19.79 1.81
N PHE A 238 0.62 19.28 3.03
CA PHE A 238 -0.45 18.39 3.47
C PHE A 238 -1.70 19.22 3.79
N GLN A 239 -2.88 18.75 3.38
CA GLN A 239 -4.16 19.30 3.82
C GLN A 239 -5.10 18.19 4.24
N LEU A 240 -5.80 18.41 5.36
CA LEU A 240 -7.01 17.67 5.65
C LEU A 240 -8.18 18.50 5.12
N ASP A 241 -8.70 18.07 3.97
CA ASP A 241 -9.90 18.62 3.39
C ASP A 241 -11.11 17.76 3.79
N TYR A 242 -12.30 18.30 3.66
CA TYR A 242 -13.53 17.58 3.95
C TYR A 242 -14.69 18.05 3.06
N GLN A 243 -15.66 17.17 2.87
CA GLN A 243 -16.94 17.47 2.25
C GLN A 243 -18.06 16.96 3.16
N VAL A 244 -19.00 17.84 3.49
CA VAL A 244 -20.23 17.45 4.20
C VAL A 244 -21.30 17.15 3.16
N ASP A 245 -21.89 15.96 3.24
CA ASP A 245 -22.86 15.46 2.26
C ASP A 245 -22.34 15.64 0.82
N ASN A 246 -23.05 16.40 -0.02
CA ASN A 246 -22.64 16.74 -1.39
C ASN A 246 -22.22 18.22 -1.54
N GLY A 247 -21.88 18.89 -0.44
CA GLY A 247 -21.49 20.31 -0.42
C GLY A 247 -20.13 20.59 -1.09
N PRO A 248 -19.64 21.84 -1.05
CA PRO A 248 -18.30 22.16 -1.52
C PRO A 248 -17.23 21.50 -0.63
N ILE A 249 -16.08 21.17 -1.23
CA ILE A 249 -14.89 20.76 -0.50
C ILE A 249 -14.34 21.97 0.27
N GLN A 250 -14.00 21.78 1.54
CA GLN A 250 -13.42 22.79 2.41
C GLN A 250 -12.13 22.26 3.04
N THR A 251 -11.16 23.13 3.25
CA THR A 251 -9.93 22.79 4.00
C THR A 251 -10.18 22.98 5.49
N LEU A 252 -9.96 21.92 6.27
CA LEU A 252 -10.05 21.99 7.72
C LEU A 252 -8.73 22.48 8.34
N ALA A 253 -7.60 21.97 7.85
CA ALA A 253 -6.27 22.36 8.28
C ALA A 253 -5.21 22.00 7.23
N TYR A 254 -4.04 22.65 7.29
CA TYR A 254 -2.90 22.35 6.42
C TYR A 254 -1.57 22.48 7.16
N TRP A 255 -0.54 21.80 6.63
CA TRP A 255 0.82 21.77 7.15
C TRP A 255 1.80 21.72 5.99
N ASP A 256 2.80 22.60 6.00
CA ASP A 256 3.93 22.55 5.05
C ASP A 256 5.02 21.64 5.61
N GLU A 257 5.60 20.81 4.76
CA GLU A 257 6.66 19.86 5.13
C GLU A 257 7.76 19.88 4.07
N LYS A 258 9.03 19.83 4.50
CA LYS A 258 10.19 19.64 3.63
C LYS A 258 11.11 18.59 4.23
N TYR A 259 11.93 17.97 3.39
CA TYR A 259 12.94 17.03 3.88
C TYR A 259 14.03 17.76 4.67
N GLU A 260 13.87 17.79 6.00
CA GLU A 260 14.75 18.49 6.94
C GLU A 260 15.14 17.63 8.14
N GLY A 261 14.72 16.35 8.13
CA GLY A 261 14.96 15.40 9.22
C GLY A 261 13.93 15.51 10.35
N GLY A 262 12.90 16.35 10.15
CA GLY A 262 11.77 16.53 11.04
C GLY A 262 10.56 15.70 10.62
N PHE A 263 9.50 15.77 11.42
CA PHE A 263 8.17 15.32 11.06
C PHE A 263 7.14 15.99 11.98
N THR A 264 5.94 16.20 11.45
CA THR A 264 4.87 16.91 12.13
C THR A 264 3.89 15.95 12.80
N ASN A 265 3.73 16.05 14.11
CA ASN A 265 2.70 15.31 14.85
C ASN A 265 1.39 16.09 14.90
N VAL A 266 0.33 15.57 14.25
CA VAL A 266 -0.98 16.20 14.20
C VAL A 266 -1.96 15.53 15.15
N ASN A 267 -2.69 16.35 15.90
CA ASN A 267 -3.82 15.93 16.73
C ASN A 267 -4.93 17.00 16.66
N LEU A 268 -5.79 16.88 15.65
CA LEU A 268 -6.78 17.88 15.28
C LEU A 268 -8.17 17.54 15.84
N ASP A 269 -8.83 18.55 16.42
CA ASP A 269 -10.19 18.44 16.92
C ASP A 269 -11.22 18.39 15.79
N LEU A 270 -12.08 17.38 15.80
CA LEU A 270 -13.19 17.26 14.84
C LEU A 270 -14.54 17.71 15.43
N SER A 271 -14.55 18.27 16.64
CA SER A 271 -15.75 18.80 17.30
C SER A 271 -16.63 19.71 16.42
N PRO A 272 -16.09 20.60 15.55
CA PRO A 272 -16.91 21.43 14.64
C PRO A 272 -17.74 20.63 13.62
N LEU A 273 -17.44 19.34 13.44
CA LEU A 273 -18.08 18.45 12.46
C LEU A 273 -19.00 17.41 13.11
N VAL A 274 -19.14 17.39 14.44
CA VAL A 274 -19.93 16.39 15.17
C VAL A 274 -21.36 16.28 14.63
N GLY A 275 -21.81 15.04 14.46
CA GLY A 275 -23.13 14.69 13.93
C GLY A 275 -23.25 14.79 12.41
N LYS A 276 -22.27 15.36 11.71
CA LYS A 276 -22.29 15.48 10.24
C LYS A 276 -21.78 14.21 9.59
N SER A 277 -22.33 13.90 8.41
CA SER A 277 -21.81 12.89 7.50
C SER A 277 -20.69 13.53 6.65
N VAL A 278 -19.44 13.16 6.93
CA VAL A 278 -18.25 13.82 6.39
C VAL A 278 -17.44 12.86 5.54
N ARG A 279 -17.17 13.23 4.29
CA ARG A 279 -16.12 12.61 3.48
C ARG A 279 -14.83 13.36 3.71
N PHE A 280 -13.91 12.75 4.46
CA PHE A 280 -12.57 13.30 4.65
C PHE A 280 -11.71 13.06 3.40
N ILE A 281 -10.84 14.02 3.10
CA ILE A 281 -10.00 14.04 1.92
C ILE A 281 -8.57 14.31 2.37
N LEU A 282 -7.69 13.33 2.15
CA LEU A 282 -6.25 13.52 2.32
C LEU A 282 -5.69 14.15 1.05
N THR A 283 -5.23 15.40 1.13
CA THR A 283 -4.70 16.15 -0.01
C THR A 283 -3.21 16.43 0.21
N VAL A 284 -2.40 16.20 -0.82
CA VAL A 284 -1.02 16.69 -0.89
C VAL A 284 -0.86 17.57 -2.12
N LEU A 285 -0.30 18.75 -1.93
CA LEU A 285 0.15 19.63 -3.00
C LEU A 285 1.67 19.66 -3.03
N ALA A 286 2.26 19.57 -4.22
CA ALA A 286 3.64 19.98 -4.42
C ALA A 286 3.74 21.49 -4.11
N ASN A 287 4.83 21.91 -3.47
CA ASN A 287 5.10 23.31 -3.19
C ASN A 287 6.25 23.78 -4.10
N GLY A 288 5.91 24.05 -5.37
CA GLY A 288 6.86 24.27 -6.45
C GLY A 288 7.20 22.97 -7.20
N SER A 289 8.49 22.65 -7.31
CA SER A 289 8.98 21.50 -8.08
C SER A 289 8.48 20.17 -7.50
N PRO A 290 7.94 19.24 -8.33
CA PRO A 290 7.47 17.93 -7.87
C PRO A 290 8.59 16.91 -7.59
N THR A 291 9.84 17.26 -7.95
CA THR A 291 10.98 16.35 -7.84
C THR A 291 11.20 15.92 -6.41
N GLY A 292 10.99 14.64 -6.11
CA GLY A 292 11.22 14.08 -4.78
C GLY A 292 10.06 14.27 -3.81
N ASP A 293 8.88 14.75 -4.25
CA ASP A 293 7.70 14.93 -3.41
C ASP A 293 7.06 13.59 -3.02
N ARG A 294 7.67 12.93 -2.05
CA ARG A 294 7.28 11.63 -1.49
C ARG A 294 6.70 11.84 -0.11
N ALA A 295 5.44 12.26 -0.09
CA ALA A 295 4.74 12.69 1.11
C ALA A 295 4.16 11.48 1.87
N GLN A 296 4.63 11.25 3.09
CA GLN A 296 4.19 10.17 3.98
C GLN A 296 3.16 10.65 5.00
N TRP A 297 2.03 9.96 5.04
CA TRP A 297 1.03 10.03 6.10
C TRP A 297 1.20 8.80 6.98
N LEU A 298 1.94 8.91 8.08
CA LEU A 298 2.09 7.82 9.03
C LEU A 298 0.85 7.72 9.93
N MET A 299 0.18 6.57 9.83
CA MET A 299 -1.01 6.21 10.59
C MET A 299 -2.09 7.32 10.68
N PRO A 300 -2.55 7.90 9.55
CA PRO A 300 -3.72 8.78 9.54
C PRO A 300 -4.95 8.02 10.02
N ARG A 301 -5.57 8.53 11.09
CA ARG A 301 -6.74 7.90 11.73
C ARG A 301 -7.62 8.89 12.48
N ILE A 302 -8.87 8.53 12.66
CA ILE A 302 -9.80 9.16 13.60
C ILE A 302 -9.82 8.28 14.86
N LEU A 303 -9.52 8.87 16.01
CA LEU A 303 -9.68 8.23 17.31
C LEU A 303 -10.82 8.92 18.05
N ASN A 304 -11.71 8.14 18.67
CA ASN A 304 -12.57 8.68 19.70
C ASN A 304 -11.78 8.70 21.01
N VAL A 305 -11.41 9.88 21.50
CA VAL A 305 -10.63 10.02 22.73
C VAL A 305 -11.50 10.75 23.76
N PRO A 306 -12.26 10.02 24.60
CA PRO A 306 -13.04 10.65 25.65
C PRO A 306 -12.15 11.55 26.51
N PRO A 307 -12.65 12.69 27.01
CA PRO A 307 -11.89 13.49 27.95
C PRO A 307 -11.49 12.61 29.13
N THR A 308 -10.19 12.57 29.44
CA THR A 308 -9.69 11.96 30.66
C THR A 308 -10.46 12.58 31.82
N ALA A 309 -11.14 11.77 32.63
CA ALA A 309 -11.86 12.27 33.80
C ALA A 309 -10.87 13.09 34.64
N THR A 310 -11.13 14.39 34.76
CA THR A 310 -10.35 15.23 35.68
C THR A 310 -10.47 14.59 37.06
N PRO A 311 -9.37 14.25 37.75
CA PRO A 311 -9.46 13.70 39.09
C PRO A 311 -10.26 14.70 39.93
N THR A 312 -11.41 14.25 40.42
CA THR A 312 -12.22 15.05 41.34
C THR A 312 -11.35 15.31 42.56
N VAL A 313 -10.99 16.58 42.79
CA VAL A 313 -10.36 16.98 44.05
C VAL A 313 -11.42 16.81 45.12
N THR A 314 -11.38 15.67 45.81
CA THR A 314 -12.15 15.46 47.03
C THR A 314 -11.62 16.45 48.06
N MET A 315 -12.32 17.56 48.27
CA MET A 315 -12.01 18.45 49.39
C MET A 315 -12.28 17.68 50.68
N THR A 316 -11.24 17.37 51.43
CA THR A 316 -11.36 16.82 52.78
C THR A 316 -12.17 17.81 53.62
N PRO A 317 -13.26 17.40 54.27
CA PRO A 317 -14.02 18.31 55.14
C PRO A 317 -13.12 18.77 56.28
N THR A 318 -12.94 20.09 56.38
CA THR A 318 -12.26 20.74 57.51
C THR A 318 -12.96 20.34 58.79
N SER A 319 -12.23 19.66 59.69
CA SER A 319 -12.74 19.30 61.01
C SER A 319 -13.19 20.56 61.76
N THR A 320 -14.48 20.65 62.07
CA THR A 320 -15.03 21.68 62.95
C THR A 320 -14.44 21.50 64.35
N ALA A 321 -13.79 22.53 64.87
CA ALA A 321 -13.27 22.52 66.23
C ALA A 321 -14.43 22.50 67.23
N THR A 322 -14.53 21.45 68.04
CA THR A 322 -15.47 21.35 69.16
C THR A 322 -14.91 22.11 70.36
N THR A 323 -15.64 23.10 70.85
CA THR A 323 -15.35 23.80 72.11
C THR A 323 -15.60 22.86 73.29
N PRO A 324 -14.67 22.74 74.26
CA PRO A 324 -14.91 21.95 75.47
C PRO A 324 -15.85 22.71 76.42
N ALA A 325 -16.87 22.00 76.93
CA ALA A 325 -17.69 22.47 78.04
C ALA A 325 -16.86 22.43 79.34
N TYR A 326 -16.88 23.53 80.09
CA TYR A 326 -16.24 23.65 81.40
C TYR A 326 -17.19 23.15 82.50
N PRO A 327 -16.69 22.47 83.55
CA PRO A 327 -17.51 21.96 84.66
C PRO A 327 -18.13 23.04 85.55
#